data_AF-A0AAV3TAW9-F1
#
_entry.id   AF-A0AAV3TAW9-F1
#
_cell.length_a   1.000
_cell.length_b   1.000
_cell.length_c   1.000
_cell.angle_alpha   90.00
_cell.angle_beta   90.00
_cell.angle_gamma   90.00
#
_symmetry.space_group_name_H-M   'P 1'
#
loop_
_entity.id
_entity.type
_entity.pdbx_description
1 polymer ?
#
loop_
_entity_poly.entity_id
_entity_poly.type
_entity_poly.pdbx_seq_one_letter_code
_entity_poly.pdbx_strand_id
1 'polypeptide(L)'
;MSLAERTREAAREHPFLIDALRAGVVNYSAAARFLDVEGEQEAVATALRRFADDLPAFERTERDARVTMERRVGIVDAPSPDALLRLGDVGVGPDGRFTAIAADGEVGADDLGSVSRRLAAAGIGVEAAAAVDGRLTVVVDGGDAADALRLVEAAVEAVPTPPVED
;
A
#
# COMPACT_ATOMS: atom_id res chain seq x y z
N MET A 1 19.83 1.09 24.83
CA MET A 1 18.88 0.30 24.04
C MET A 1 19.34 -1.14 23.96
N SER A 2 18.48 -2.09 24.33
CA SER A 2 18.71 -3.53 24.28
C SER A 2 18.74 -4.05 22.83
N LEU A 3 19.27 -5.27 22.63
CA LEU A 3 19.23 -5.94 21.32
C LEU A 3 17.79 -6.09 20.79
N ALA A 4 16.86 -6.44 21.67
CA ALA A 4 15.45 -6.61 21.32
C ALA A 4 14.81 -5.29 20.85
N GLU A 5 15.08 -4.18 21.55
CA GLU A 5 14.62 -2.86 21.13
C GLU A 5 15.19 -2.46 19.77
N ARG A 6 16.52 -2.60 19.56
CA ARG A 6 17.14 -2.34 18.25
C ARG A 6 16.55 -3.20 17.13
N THR A 7 16.28 -4.47 17.42
CA THR A 7 15.68 -5.40 16.44
C THR A 7 14.27 -4.94 16.05
N ARG A 8 13.47 -4.48 17.01
CA ARG A 8 12.12 -3.95 16.75
C ARG A 8 12.16 -2.66 15.94
N GLU A 9 13.08 -1.75 16.24
CA GLU A 9 13.28 -0.52 15.46
C GLU A 9 13.69 -0.84 14.02
N ALA A 10 14.69 -1.70 13.83
CA ALA A 10 15.12 -2.13 12.51
C ALA A 10 13.98 -2.81 11.72
N ALA A 11 13.15 -3.64 12.35
CA ALA A 11 12.00 -4.25 11.69
C ALA A 11 10.96 -3.20 11.24
N ARG A 12 10.76 -2.11 11.99
CA ARG A 12 9.82 -1.03 11.64
C ARG A 12 10.27 -0.18 10.47
N GLU A 13 11.57 -0.10 10.20
CA GLU A 13 12.10 0.53 8.98
C GLU A 13 11.73 -0.26 7.71
N HIS A 14 11.21 -1.48 7.87
CA HIS A 14 10.80 -2.38 6.79
C HIS A 14 9.34 -2.81 6.93
N PRO A 15 8.35 -1.98 6.53
CA PRO A 15 6.92 -2.29 6.70
C PRO A 15 6.47 -3.65 6.13
N PHE A 16 7.07 -4.11 5.02
CA PHE A 16 6.78 -5.43 4.45
C PHE A 16 7.15 -6.58 5.41
N LEU A 17 8.18 -6.39 6.25
CA LEU A 17 8.57 -7.39 7.25
C LEU A 17 7.55 -7.43 8.39
N ILE A 18 7.00 -6.29 8.79
CA ILE A 18 5.93 -6.23 9.80
C ILE A 18 4.71 -7.04 9.33
N ASP A 19 4.24 -6.82 8.10
CA ASP A 19 3.13 -7.59 7.54
C ASP A 19 3.43 -9.09 7.46
N ALA A 20 4.66 -9.46 7.08
CA ALA A 20 5.08 -10.86 7.00
C ALA A 20 5.17 -11.53 8.39
N LEU A 21 5.63 -10.80 9.42
CA LEU A 21 5.68 -11.27 10.80
C LEU A 21 4.27 -11.54 11.32
N ARG A 22 3.35 -10.59 11.13
CA ARG A 22 1.92 -10.71 11.49
C ARG A 22 1.24 -11.87 10.79
N ALA A 23 1.63 -12.16 9.55
CA ALA A 23 1.11 -13.27 8.77
C ALA A 23 1.75 -14.63 9.11
N GLY A 24 2.79 -14.67 9.94
CA GLY A 24 3.47 -15.91 10.34
C GLY A 24 4.27 -16.58 9.22
N VAL A 25 4.65 -15.83 8.17
CA VAL A 25 5.34 -16.38 6.98
C VAL A 25 6.86 -16.14 6.97
N VAL A 26 7.41 -15.62 8.07
CA VAL A 26 8.82 -15.20 8.15
C VAL A 26 9.75 -16.36 8.52
N ASN A 27 10.83 -16.51 7.75
CA ASN A 27 12.02 -17.23 8.20
C ASN A 27 12.87 -16.28 9.09
N TYR A 28 12.79 -16.45 10.41
CA TYR A 28 13.44 -15.57 11.38
C TYR A 28 14.95 -15.48 11.22
N SER A 29 15.62 -16.58 10.84
CA SER A 29 17.06 -16.57 10.61
C SER A 29 17.44 -15.75 9.37
N ALA A 30 16.63 -15.84 8.31
CA ALA A 30 16.83 -15.02 7.11
C ALA A 30 16.53 -13.54 7.38
N ALA A 31 15.44 -13.24 8.10
CA ALA A 31 15.10 -11.88 8.50
C ALA A 31 16.19 -11.27 9.40
N ALA A 32 16.72 -12.02 10.36
CA ALA A 32 17.84 -11.56 11.20
C ALA A 32 19.10 -11.22 10.39
N ARG A 33 19.38 -11.99 9.33
CA ARG A 33 20.50 -11.68 8.41
C ARG A 33 20.25 -10.41 7.63
N PHE A 34 19.01 -10.23 7.16
CA PHE A 34 18.60 -9.08 6.38
C PHE A 34 18.69 -7.78 7.19
N LEU A 35 18.27 -7.82 8.46
CA LEU A 35 18.28 -6.64 9.33
C LEU A 35 19.69 -6.21 9.78
N ASP A 36 20.67 -7.12 9.74
CA ASP A 36 22.08 -6.85 10.07
C ASP A 36 22.30 -6.05 11.37
N VAL A 37 21.49 -6.34 12.39
CA VAL A 37 21.56 -5.67 13.70
C VAL A 37 22.78 -6.15 14.48
N GLU A 38 23.54 -5.22 15.07
CA GLU A 38 24.70 -5.54 15.90
C GLU A 38 24.32 -6.47 17.07
N GLY A 39 24.85 -7.70 17.02
CA GLY A 39 24.62 -8.76 17.99
C GLY A 39 24.76 -10.15 17.37
N GLU A 40 24.46 -11.18 18.17
CA GLU A 40 24.38 -12.55 17.67
C GLU A 40 23.10 -12.75 16.85
N GLN A 41 23.23 -13.28 15.63
CA GLN A 41 22.11 -13.43 14.69
C GLN A 41 20.98 -14.30 15.26
N GLU A 42 21.29 -15.34 16.04
CA GLU A 42 20.28 -16.19 16.69
C GLU A 42 19.50 -15.43 17.77
N ALA A 43 20.17 -14.53 18.50
CA ALA A 43 19.53 -13.66 19.46
C ALA A 43 18.59 -12.64 18.77
N VAL A 44 18.98 -12.11 17.61
CA VAL A 44 18.11 -11.26 16.76
C VAL A 44 16.91 -12.05 16.25
N ALA A 45 17.11 -13.27 15.73
CA ALA A 45 16.02 -14.12 15.27
C ALA A 45 15.03 -14.46 16.40
N THR A 46 15.54 -14.68 17.62
CA THR A 46 14.72 -14.89 18.82
C THR A 46 13.94 -13.63 19.20
N ALA A 47 14.56 -12.46 19.10
CA ALA A 47 13.90 -11.18 19.34
C ALA A 47 12.78 -10.92 18.31
N LEU A 48 13.00 -11.25 17.03
CA LEU A 48 11.98 -11.14 15.98
C LEU A 48 10.79 -12.08 16.24
N ARG A 49 11.03 -13.31 16.68
CA ARG A 49 9.95 -14.24 17.02
C ARG A 49 9.07 -13.69 18.15
N ARG A 50 9.70 -13.21 19.23
CA ARG A 50 8.97 -12.58 20.34
C ARG A 50 8.21 -11.35 19.89
N PHE A 51 8.81 -10.54 19.01
CA PHE A 51 8.11 -9.38 18.47
C PHE A 51 6.92 -9.77 17.60
N ALA A 52 7.03 -10.84 16.79
CA ALA A 52 5.89 -11.36 16.03
C ALA A 52 4.74 -11.80 16.95
N ASP A 53 5.06 -12.46 18.08
CA ASP A 53 4.07 -12.86 19.08
C ASP A 53 3.38 -11.65 19.76
N ASP A 54 4.04 -10.48 19.80
CA ASP A 54 3.50 -9.23 20.35
C ASP A 54 2.65 -8.42 19.34
N LEU A 55 2.68 -8.77 18.04
CA LEU A 55 1.99 -8.00 17.00
C LEU A 55 0.52 -8.46 16.84
N PRO A 56 -0.40 -7.54 16.47
CA PRO A 56 -1.76 -7.93 16.13
C PRO A 56 -1.74 -8.85 14.90
N ALA A 57 -2.65 -9.83 14.88
CA ALA A 57 -2.74 -10.78 13.77
C ALA A 57 -2.89 -10.06 12.42
N PHE A 58 -2.36 -10.66 11.36
CA PHE A 58 -2.61 -10.18 10.01
C PHE A 58 -4.06 -10.52 9.62
N GLU A 59 -4.91 -9.51 9.60
CA GLU A 59 -6.31 -9.64 9.22
C GLU A 59 -6.61 -8.77 7.99
N ARG A 60 -7.70 -9.08 7.31
CA ARG A 60 -8.21 -8.27 6.21
C ARG A 60 -9.64 -7.88 6.51
N THR A 61 -9.97 -6.63 6.25
CA THR A 61 -11.33 -6.12 6.38
C THR A 61 -11.91 -5.92 4.99
N GLU A 62 -13.13 -6.38 4.80
CA GLU A 62 -13.90 -6.12 3.59
C GLU A 62 -14.38 -4.68 3.59
N ARG A 63 -14.26 -4.00 2.44
CA ARG A 63 -14.79 -2.65 2.25
C ARG A 63 -15.92 -2.69 1.23
N ASP A 64 -17.03 -2.03 1.55
CA ASP A 64 -18.07 -1.78 0.55
C ASP A 64 -17.68 -0.54 -0.28
N ALA A 65 -17.05 -0.80 -1.43
CA ALA A 65 -16.59 0.24 -2.33
C ALA A 65 -16.92 -0.09 -3.79
N ARG A 66 -17.40 0.91 -4.51
CA ARG A 66 -17.68 0.81 -5.95
C ARG A 66 -16.49 1.32 -6.74
N VAL A 67 -15.92 0.45 -7.58
CA VAL A 67 -14.82 0.82 -8.47
C VAL A 67 -15.35 1.23 -9.85
N THR A 68 -14.79 2.30 -10.39
CA THR A 68 -15.10 2.86 -11.70
C THR A 68 -13.82 3.17 -12.46
N MET A 69 -13.95 3.36 -13.76
CA MET A 69 -12.83 3.60 -14.65
C MET A 69 -13.18 4.72 -15.63
N GLU A 70 -12.28 5.69 -15.76
CA GLU A 70 -12.36 6.79 -16.71
C GLU A 70 -11.13 6.78 -17.63
N ARG A 71 -11.39 6.59 -18.93
CA ARG A 71 -10.33 6.50 -19.94
C ARG A 71 -10.03 7.85 -20.54
N ARG A 72 -8.86 7.94 -21.17
CA ARG A 72 -8.36 9.10 -21.92
C ARG A 72 -8.14 10.30 -21.00
N VAL A 73 -7.56 10.06 -19.84
CA VAL A 73 -7.14 11.12 -18.91
C VAL A 73 -5.65 11.42 -19.11
N GLY A 74 -5.23 12.63 -18.76
CA GLY A 74 -3.88 13.13 -18.92
C GLY A 74 -3.41 13.93 -17.73
N ILE A 75 -2.10 13.95 -17.48
CA ILE A 75 -1.49 14.92 -16.56
C ILE A 75 -1.50 16.28 -17.25
N VAL A 76 -2.06 17.28 -16.59
CA VAL A 76 -2.23 18.63 -17.13
C VAL A 76 -1.76 19.68 -16.13
N ASP A 77 -1.25 20.80 -16.67
CA ASP A 77 -1.02 22.02 -15.90
C ASP A 77 -2.33 22.83 -15.81
N ALA A 78 -2.48 23.59 -14.73
CA ALA A 78 -3.66 24.39 -14.41
C ALA A 78 -4.98 23.59 -14.57
N PRO A 79 -5.14 22.46 -13.84
CA PRO A 79 -6.32 21.63 -13.95
C PRO A 79 -7.59 22.43 -13.61
N SER A 80 -8.68 22.09 -14.28
CA SER A 80 -9.99 22.66 -13.97
C SER A 80 -10.36 22.41 -12.50
N PRO A 81 -11.16 23.27 -11.85
CA PRO A 81 -11.57 23.07 -10.45
C PRO A 81 -12.28 21.73 -10.17
N ASP A 82 -12.88 21.13 -11.21
CA ASP A 82 -13.57 19.85 -11.21
C ASP A 82 -12.71 18.68 -11.76
N ALA A 83 -11.41 18.89 -11.93
CA ALA A 83 -10.48 17.83 -12.33
C ALA A 83 -10.53 16.64 -11.37
N LEU A 84 -10.32 15.44 -11.91
CA LEU A 84 -10.36 14.18 -11.15
C LEU A 84 -9.37 14.19 -9.99
N LEU A 85 -8.16 14.68 -10.25
CA LEU A 85 -7.11 14.88 -9.27
C LEU A 85 -6.49 16.26 -9.47
N ARG A 86 -6.13 16.90 -8.36
CA ARG A 86 -5.43 18.18 -8.37
C ARG A 86 -4.43 18.26 -7.22
N LEU A 87 -3.18 18.52 -7.58
CA LEU A 87 -2.07 18.80 -6.68
C LEU A 87 -1.50 20.17 -7.03
N GLY A 88 -2.00 21.21 -6.37
CA GLY A 88 -1.61 22.59 -6.67
C GLY A 88 -2.03 23.01 -8.08
N ASP A 89 -1.04 23.26 -8.92
CA ASP A 89 -1.16 23.66 -10.33
C ASP A 89 -1.02 22.49 -11.31
N VAL A 90 -0.80 21.26 -10.85
CA VAL A 90 -0.79 20.05 -11.67
C VAL A 90 -2.01 19.19 -11.34
N GLY A 91 -2.57 18.48 -12.30
CA GLY A 91 -3.69 17.57 -12.04
C GLY A 91 -3.95 16.58 -13.15
N VAL A 92 -5.11 15.92 -13.05
CA VAL A 92 -5.57 14.93 -14.02
C VAL A 92 -6.83 15.45 -14.70
N GLY A 93 -6.73 15.68 -16.01
CA GLY A 93 -7.81 16.20 -16.84
C GLY A 93 -8.11 15.28 -18.04
N PRO A 94 -9.08 15.66 -18.89
CA PRO A 94 -9.45 14.90 -20.08
C PRO A 94 -8.37 14.93 -21.18
N ASP A 95 -8.59 14.10 -22.20
CA ASP A 95 -7.85 14.03 -23.47
C ASP A 95 -6.37 13.63 -23.38
N GLY A 96 -6.06 12.65 -22.52
CA GLY A 96 -4.72 12.01 -22.43
C GLY A 96 -4.70 10.52 -22.80
N ARG A 97 -3.56 9.87 -22.52
CA ARG A 97 -3.32 8.43 -22.83
C ARG A 97 -3.56 7.49 -21.65
N PHE A 98 -3.79 8.04 -20.47
CA PHE A 98 -3.90 7.28 -19.23
C PHE A 98 -5.36 6.88 -18.96
N THR A 99 -5.52 6.05 -17.94
CA THR A 99 -6.82 5.67 -17.40
C THR A 99 -6.83 5.91 -15.89
N ALA A 100 -7.83 6.64 -15.41
CA ALA A 100 -8.11 6.77 -14.00
C ALA A 100 -9.00 5.60 -13.54
N ILE A 101 -8.70 5.02 -12.39
CA ILE A 101 -9.52 4.05 -11.69
C ILE A 101 -9.85 4.66 -10.33
N ALA A 102 -11.14 4.82 -10.06
CA ALA A 102 -11.64 5.46 -8.85
C ALA A 102 -12.49 4.49 -8.05
N ALA A 103 -12.28 4.45 -6.74
CA ALA A 103 -13.14 3.75 -5.78
C ALA A 103 -13.87 4.77 -4.92
N ASP A 104 -15.19 4.64 -4.81
CA ASP A 104 -16.04 5.42 -3.91
C ASP A 104 -16.74 4.49 -2.92
N GLY A 105 -16.80 4.85 -1.64
CA GLY A 105 -17.41 4.01 -0.59
C GLY A 105 -16.55 3.96 0.66
N GLU A 106 -16.45 2.81 1.31
CA GLU A 106 -15.65 2.61 2.53
C GLU A 106 -14.14 2.53 2.23
N VAL A 107 -13.58 3.59 1.62
CA VAL A 107 -12.15 3.73 1.34
C VAL A 107 -11.59 5.00 1.97
N GLY A 108 -10.30 4.99 2.28
CA GLY A 108 -9.59 6.10 2.89
C GLY A 108 -8.11 6.16 2.48
N ALA A 109 -7.39 7.08 3.13
CA ALA A 109 -5.98 7.35 2.82
C ALA A 109 -5.08 6.11 3.00
N ASP A 110 -5.34 5.28 4.00
CA ASP A 110 -4.54 4.09 4.30
C ASP A 110 -4.67 3.01 3.21
N ASP A 111 -5.83 2.93 2.55
CA ASP A 111 -6.10 1.95 1.50
C ASP A 111 -5.26 2.22 0.25
N LEU A 112 -4.87 3.48 0.01
CA LEU A 112 -4.00 3.85 -1.11
C LEU A 112 -2.65 3.13 -1.04
N GLY A 113 -2.12 2.92 0.16
CA GLY A 113 -0.90 2.14 0.36
C GLY A 113 -1.05 0.69 -0.10
N SER A 114 -2.18 0.06 0.25
CA SER A 114 -2.51 -1.32 -0.16
C SER A 114 -2.65 -1.43 -1.69
N VAL A 115 -3.44 -0.54 -2.30
CA VAL A 115 -3.65 -0.47 -3.75
C VAL A 115 -2.32 -0.28 -4.48
N SER A 116 -1.53 0.72 -4.08
CA SER A 116 -0.27 1.05 -4.74
C SER A 116 0.74 -0.10 -4.66
N ARG A 117 0.83 -0.79 -3.51
CA ARG A 117 1.72 -1.95 -3.35
C ARG A 117 1.31 -3.13 -4.24
N ARG A 118 0.00 -3.39 -4.40
CA ARG A 118 -0.49 -4.46 -5.29
C ARG A 118 -0.24 -4.16 -6.76
N LEU A 119 -0.45 -2.91 -7.19
CA LEU A 119 -0.15 -2.48 -8.55
C LEU A 119 1.36 -2.61 -8.84
N ALA A 120 2.21 -2.13 -7.92
CA ALA A 120 3.66 -2.26 -8.05
C ALA A 120 4.12 -3.73 -8.12
N ALA A 121 3.52 -4.62 -7.31
CA ALA A 121 3.82 -6.05 -7.34
C ALA A 121 3.41 -6.72 -8.67
N ALA A 122 2.43 -6.17 -9.38
CA ALA A 122 2.02 -6.59 -10.73
C ALA A 122 2.83 -5.92 -11.85
N GLY A 123 3.76 -5.01 -11.53
CA GLY A 123 4.54 -4.26 -12.51
C GLY A 123 3.77 -3.12 -13.18
N ILE A 124 2.64 -2.68 -12.61
CA ILE A 124 1.82 -1.60 -13.15
C ILE A 124 2.27 -0.27 -12.53
N GLY A 125 2.67 0.67 -13.38
CA GLY A 125 3.06 2.02 -12.98
C GLY A 125 1.87 2.88 -12.60
N VAL A 126 2.01 3.67 -11.53
CA VAL A 126 1.02 4.68 -11.11
C VAL A 126 1.58 6.06 -11.42
N GLU A 127 0.87 6.80 -12.27
CA GLU A 127 1.25 8.13 -12.76
C GLU A 127 0.77 9.26 -11.84
N ALA A 128 -0.40 9.06 -11.24
CA ALA A 128 -0.97 9.94 -10.23
C ALA A 128 -1.88 9.13 -9.31
N ALA A 129 -1.95 9.52 -8.04
CA ALA A 129 -2.91 8.95 -7.11
C ALA A 129 -3.28 9.92 -6.00
N ALA A 130 -4.48 9.77 -5.47
CA ALA A 130 -4.89 10.41 -4.24
C ALA A 130 -5.95 9.57 -3.53
N ALA A 131 -6.04 9.73 -2.22
CA ALA A 131 -7.12 9.17 -1.43
C ALA A 131 -7.50 10.12 -0.30
N VAL A 132 -8.78 10.16 -0.01
CA VAL A 132 -9.42 10.87 1.10
C VAL A 132 -10.53 9.96 1.63
N ASP A 133 -11.11 10.32 2.77
CA ASP A 133 -12.29 9.60 3.29
C ASP A 133 -13.40 9.54 2.23
N GLY A 134 -13.84 8.32 1.92
CA GLY A 134 -14.89 8.05 0.94
C GLY A 134 -14.42 7.88 -0.51
N ARG A 135 -13.17 8.22 -0.84
CA ARG A 135 -12.70 8.23 -2.24
C ARG A 135 -11.20 7.95 -2.41
N LEU A 136 -10.88 7.07 -3.36
CA LEU A 136 -9.52 6.78 -3.81
C LEU A 136 -9.46 6.84 -5.34
N THR A 137 -8.39 7.37 -5.91
CA THR A 137 -8.16 7.35 -7.35
C THR A 137 -6.69 7.06 -7.65
N VAL A 138 -6.45 6.17 -8.61
CA VAL A 138 -5.14 5.89 -9.20
C VAL A 138 -5.20 6.08 -10.71
N VAL A 139 -4.14 6.58 -11.31
CA VAL A 139 -4.00 6.78 -12.75
C VAL A 139 -2.87 5.91 -13.26
N VAL A 140 -3.16 5.12 -14.28
CA VAL A 140 -2.24 4.12 -14.86
C VAL A 140 -2.15 4.26 -16.37
N ASP A 141 -1.19 3.57 -16.99
CA ASP A 141 -1.13 3.43 -18.44
C ASP A 141 -2.44 2.86 -19.01
N GLY A 142 -2.90 3.38 -20.15
CA GLY A 142 -4.07 2.85 -20.82
C GLY A 142 -3.94 1.38 -21.22
N GLY A 143 -2.72 0.89 -21.46
CA GLY A 143 -2.44 -0.51 -21.73
C GLY A 143 -2.71 -1.44 -20.54
N ASP A 144 -2.51 -0.95 -19.32
CA ASP A 144 -2.63 -1.74 -18.08
C ASP A 144 -4.02 -1.64 -17.44
N ALA A 145 -4.90 -0.79 -17.98
CA ALA A 145 -6.16 -0.39 -17.35
C ALA A 145 -7.06 -1.56 -16.89
N ALA A 146 -7.15 -2.63 -17.68
CA ALA A 146 -8.00 -3.78 -17.34
C ALA A 146 -7.44 -4.61 -16.18
N ASP A 147 -6.12 -4.79 -16.11
CA ASP A 147 -5.47 -5.50 -15.01
C ASP A 147 -5.46 -4.64 -13.75
N ALA A 148 -5.18 -3.35 -13.90
CA ALA A 148 -5.24 -2.39 -12.81
C ALA A 148 -6.63 -2.33 -12.18
N LEU A 149 -7.71 -2.30 -12.97
CA LEU A 149 -9.09 -2.28 -12.46
C LEU A 149 -9.36 -3.48 -11.55
N ARG A 150 -9.06 -4.69 -12.01
CA ARG A 150 -9.25 -5.93 -11.24
C ARG A 150 -8.42 -5.93 -9.95
N LEU A 151 -7.18 -5.42 -10.02
CA LEU A 151 -6.31 -5.35 -8.86
C LEU A 151 -6.80 -4.34 -7.83
N VAL A 152 -7.33 -3.20 -8.27
CA VAL A 152 -7.94 -2.19 -7.39
C VAL A 152 -9.19 -2.76 -6.73
N GLU A 153 -10.09 -3.40 -7.48
CA GLU A 153 -11.29 -4.10 -6.95
C GLU A 153 -10.91 -5.09 -5.86
N ALA A 154 -9.96 -5.99 -6.14
CA ALA A 154 -9.50 -6.97 -5.16
C ALA A 154 -8.75 -6.32 -3.97
N ALA A 155 -8.11 -5.17 -4.17
CA ALA A 155 -7.39 -4.45 -3.12
C ALA A 155 -8.34 -3.82 -2.12
N VAL A 156 -9.41 -3.18 -2.59
CA VAL A 156 -10.41 -2.54 -1.74
C VAL A 156 -11.31 -3.57 -1.07
N GLU A 157 -11.66 -4.68 -1.75
CA GLU A 157 -12.48 -5.75 -1.15
C GLU A 157 -11.79 -6.46 0.02
N ALA A 158 -10.47 -6.38 0.15
CA ALA A 158 -9.73 -7.08 1.21
C ALA A 158 -8.47 -6.33 1.63
N VAL A 159 -8.65 -5.24 2.37
CA VAL A 159 -7.54 -4.39 2.83
C VAL A 159 -6.92 -4.97 4.10
N PRO A 160 -5.58 -5.13 4.17
CA PRO A 160 -4.91 -5.49 5.41
C PRO A 160 -5.19 -4.47 6.53
N THR A 161 -5.51 -4.95 7.73
CA THR A 161 -5.64 -4.07 8.91
C THR A 161 -4.27 -3.44 9.24
N PRO A 162 -4.22 -2.19 9.71
CA PRO A 162 -2.97 -1.55 10.08
C PRO A 162 -2.24 -2.34 11.18
N PRO A 163 -0.90 -2.34 11.20
CA PRO A 163 -0.11 -3.07 12.19
C PRO A 163 -0.07 -2.42 13.58
N VAL A 164 -0.75 -1.28 13.75
CA VAL A 164 -0.86 -0.53 15.00
C VAL A 164 -2.35 -0.37 15.29
N GLU A 165 -2.80 -0.79 16.46
CA GLU A 165 -4.12 -0.40 16.98
C GLU A 165 -4.03 1.04 17.48
N ASP A 166 -5.03 1.88 17.17
CA ASP A 166 -5.19 3.20 17.78
C ASP A 166 -5.37 3.12 19.32
#